data_AF-A0A2V6LIN3-F1
#
_entry.id   AF-A0A2V6LIN3-F1
#
_cell.length_a   1.000
_cell.length_b   1.000
_cell.length_c   1.000
_cell.angle_alpha   90.00
_cell.angle_beta   90.00
_cell.angle_gamma   90.00
#
_symmetry.space_group_name_H-M   'P 1'
#
loop_
_entity.id
_entity.type
_entity.pdbx_description
1 polymer ?
#
loop_
_entity_poly.entity_id
_entity_poly.type
_entity_poly.pdbx_seq_one_letter_code
_entity_poly.pdbx_strand_id
1 'polypeptide(L)'
;MPYLAAVRRSVTVFCSDVKLPGILTALLASALITFSGEQAASTEKWTAPAAEARKKNPVAVSESSLAAGQKIYLKRCLACHGKTGNGDGPDAADLGIDPAKLSDPAIRLETDG
;
A
#
# COMPACT_ATOMS: atom_id res chain seq x y z
N MET A 1 18.33 -68.49 54.44
CA MET A 1 19.74 -68.07 54.47
C MET A 1 19.95 -67.10 53.31
N PRO A 2 20.59 -65.95 53.51
CA PRO A 2 20.11 -64.68 54.08
C PRO A 2 20.03 -63.60 52.95
N TYR A 3 19.63 -62.32 53.09
CA TYR A 3 20.17 -61.22 53.89
C TYR A 3 19.36 -59.95 53.53
N LEU A 4 18.82 -59.24 54.54
CA LEU A 4 18.65 -57.77 54.70
C LEU A 4 18.26 -56.90 53.48
N ALA A 5 17.10 -56.21 53.48
CA ALA A 5 16.76 -54.96 54.18
C ALA A 5 17.41 -53.68 53.59
N ALA A 6 16.67 -52.56 53.67
CA ALA A 6 17.02 -51.17 53.34
C ALA A 6 16.96 -50.82 51.83
N VAL A 7 16.38 -49.71 51.35
CA VAL A 7 15.89 -48.47 51.99
C VAL A 7 14.89 -47.83 51.03
N ARG A 8 13.75 -47.39 51.56
CA ARG A 8 12.87 -46.41 50.90
C ARG A 8 13.66 -45.12 50.72
N ARG A 9 13.86 -44.63 49.49
CA ARG A 9 14.18 -43.21 49.29
C ARG A 9 13.65 -42.67 47.96
N SER A 10 12.79 -41.68 48.14
CA SER A 10 12.17 -40.75 47.21
C SER A 10 12.97 -40.43 45.95
N VAL A 11 12.37 -40.66 44.78
CA VAL A 11 12.49 -39.79 43.60
C VAL A 11 11.18 -39.89 42.80
N THR A 12 10.16 -39.13 43.21
CA THR A 12 9.00 -38.81 42.36
C THR A 12 9.01 -37.30 42.13
N VAL A 13 9.97 -36.80 41.37
CA VAL A 13 9.92 -35.46 40.77
C VAL A 13 10.71 -35.55 39.46
N PHE A 14 10.19 -34.91 38.40
CA PHE A 14 10.70 -34.86 37.03
C PHE A 14 10.35 -36.05 36.13
N CYS A 15 9.21 -35.95 35.44
CA CYS A 15 9.14 -36.06 33.96
C CYS A 15 7.66 -36.15 33.51
N SER A 16 6.83 -35.10 33.67
CA SER A 16 5.48 -35.13 33.05
C SER A 16 4.85 -33.78 32.68
N ASP A 17 5.38 -32.62 33.10
CA ASP A 17 4.61 -31.37 32.94
C ASP A 17 5.09 -30.39 31.85
N VAL A 18 6.07 -30.76 30.99
CA VAL A 18 6.65 -29.84 29.98
C VAL A 18 6.43 -30.31 28.55
N LYS A 19 5.26 -30.86 28.21
CA LYS A 19 4.92 -31.19 26.80
C LYS A 19 3.65 -30.51 26.27
N LEU A 20 2.68 -30.21 27.12
CA LEU A 20 1.40 -29.61 26.70
C LEU A 20 1.43 -28.06 26.59
N PRO A 21 2.08 -27.29 27.49
CA PRO A 21 2.04 -25.82 27.38
C PRO A 21 2.98 -25.27 26.29
N GLY A 22 4.04 -26.00 25.92
CA GLY A 22 5.01 -25.56 24.91
C GLY A 22 4.52 -25.63 23.46
N ILE A 23 3.60 -26.56 23.17
CA ILE A 23 3.00 -26.70 21.82
C ILE A 23 1.90 -25.65 21.62
N LEU A 24 1.12 -25.34 22.66
CA LEU A 24 0.14 -24.26 22.62
C LEU A 24 0.80 -22.89 22.42
N THR A 25 1.90 -22.61 23.12
CA THR A 25 2.61 -21.33 22.97
C THR A 25 3.28 -21.19 21.60
N ALA A 26 3.80 -22.28 21.02
CA ALA A 26 4.39 -22.27 19.68
C ALA A 26 3.34 -22.04 18.56
N LEU A 27 2.14 -22.62 18.69
CA LEU A 27 1.05 -22.40 17.73
C LEU A 27 0.46 -20.98 17.82
N LEU A 28 0.31 -20.45 19.04
CA LEU A 28 -0.07 -19.05 19.27
C LEU A 28 0.98 -18.06 18.71
N ALA A 29 2.27 -18.36 18.86
CA ALA A 29 3.34 -17.53 18.30
C ALA A 29 3.38 -17.58 16.76
N SER A 30 3.04 -18.72 16.14
CA SER A 30 3.00 -18.88 14.68
C SER A 30 1.82 -18.13 14.04
N ALA A 31 0.70 -17.99 14.74
CA ALA A 31 -0.45 -17.19 14.29
C ALA A 31 -0.15 -15.68 14.24
N LEU A 32 0.79 -15.19 15.06
CA LEU A 32 1.15 -13.77 15.10
C LEU A 32 2.10 -13.34 13.97
N ILE A 33 2.78 -14.27 13.29
CA ILE A 33 3.77 -13.95 12.24
C ILE A 33 3.11 -13.76 10.86
N THR A 34 1.88 -14.23 10.67
CA THR A 34 1.20 -14.20 9.35
C THR A 34 0.39 -12.92 9.06
N PHE A 35 0.31 -11.95 9.98
CA PHE A 35 -0.51 -10.74 9.79
C PHE A 35 0.24 -9.53 9.21
N SER A 36 1.57 -9.53 9.15
CA SER A 36 2.34 -8.31 8.85
C SER A 36 2.61 -8.02 7.37
N GLY A 37 1.83 -8.57 6.44
CA GLY A 37 2.19 -8.60 5.02
C GLY A 37 1.24 -7.99 4.00
N GLU A 38 0.04 -7.53 4.38
CA GLU A 38 -0.89 -6.92 3.40
C GLU A 38 -0.69 -5.40 3.42
N GLN A 39 0.29 -4.90 2.65
CA GLN A 39 0.35 -3.47 2.33
C GLN A 39 -0.86 -3.15 1.43
N ALA A 40 -1.96 -2.73 2.05
CA ALA A 40 -3.05 -2.07 1.34
C ALA A 40 -2.48 -0.89 0.56
N ALA A 41 -2.71 -0.86 -0.75
CA ALA A 41 -2.44 0.29 -1.59
C ALA A 41 -3.05 1.54 -0.92
N SER A 42 -2.24 2.57 -0.70
CA SER A 42 -2.64 3.76 0.04
C SER A 42 -3.82 4.47 -0.63
N THR A 43 -5.00 4.43 0.00
CA THR A 43 -6.20 5.19 -0.37
C THR A 43 -6.15 6.66 0.05
N GLU A 44 -5.03 7.15 0.60
CA GLU A 44 -4.92 8.52 1.05
C GLU A 44 -4.65 9.46 -0.14
N LYS A 45 -5.52 10.48 -0.31
CA LYS A 45 -5.36 11.51 -1.34
C LYS A 45 -4.04 12.25 -1.11
N TRP A 46 -3.11 12.08 -2.06
CA TRP A 46 -1.85 12.80 -2.05
C TRP A 46 -2.10 14.32 -2.06
N THR A 47 -1.44 15.03 -1.15
CA THR A 47 -1.51 16.49 -1.03
C THR A 47 -0.09 17.04 -1.13
N ALA A 48 0.13 17.99 -2.03
CA ALA A 48 1.44 18.63 -2.21
C ALA A 48 1.87 19.35 -0.92
N PRO A 49 3.15 19.29 -0.52
CA PRO A 49 3.68 20.10 0.56
C PRO A 49 3.41 21.58 0.31
N ALA A 50 3.14 22.35 1.37
CA ALA A 50 2.67 23.74 1.25
C ALA A 50 3.61 24.68 0.46
N ALA A 51 4.91 24.38 0.38
CA ALA A 51 5.85 25.15 -0.43
C ALA A 51 5.67 24.89 -1.93
N GLU A 52 5.39 23.65 -2.31
CA GLU A 52 5.15 23.23 -3.69
C GLU A 52 3.78 23.71 -4.16
N ALA A 53 2.74 23.54 -3.31
CA ALA A 53 1.37 24.05 -3.50
C ALA A 53 1.27 25.54 -3.87
N ARG A 54 2.29 26.33 -3.53
CA ARG A 54 2.31 27.78 -3.77
C ARG A 54 3.06 28.18 -5.04
N LYS A 55 3.71 27.22 -5.72
CA LYS A 55 4.40 27.49 -6.98
C LYS A 55 3.36 27.87 -8.02
N LYS A 56 3.67 28.94 -8.76
CA LYS A 56 2.86 29.39 -9.89
C LYS A 56 3.50 28.88 -11.17
N ASN A 57 2.67 28.44 -12.10
CA ASN A 57 3.15 28.14 -13.45
C ASN A 57 3.76 29.41 -14.06
N PRO A 58 5.03 29.37 -14.50
CA PRO A 58 5.70 30.53 -15.09
C PRO A 58 5.14 30.88 -16.48
N VAL A 59 4.37 29.98 -17.11
CA VAL A 59 3.72 30.19 -18.40
C VAL A 59 2.36 30.82 -18.17
N ALA A 60 2.20 32.07 -18.62
CA ALA A 60 0.92 32.74 -18.59
C ALA A 60 -0.11 32.05 -19.52
N VAL A 61 -1.38 32.11 -19.13
CA VAL A 61 -2.48 31.66 -19.98
C VAL A 61 -2.65 32.66 -21.13
N SER A 62 -2.51 32.16 -22.36
CA SER A 62 -2.65 32.91 -23.61
C SER A 62 -3.10 31.95 -24.70
N GLU A 63 -3.58 32.47 -25.83
CA GLU A 63 -3.92 31.63 -26.99
C GLU A 63 -2.72 30.79 -27.46
N SER A 64 -1.51 31.36 -27.40
CA SER A 64 -0.28 30.66 -27.77
C SER A 64 0.06 29.53 -26.79
N SER A 65 -0.09 29.74 -25.48
CA SER A 65 0.17 28.68 -24.49
C SER A 65 -0.89 27.60 -24.52
N LEU A 66 -2.15 27.94 -24.78
CA LEU A 66 -3.23 26.97 -25.00
C LEU A 66 -3.00 26.12 -26.25
N ALA A 67 -2.61 26.74 -27.38
CA ALA A 67 -2.29 26.01 -28.60
C ALA A 67 -1.08 25.09 -28.44
N ALA A 68 -0.06 25.53 -27.68
CA ALA A 68 1.08 24.71 -27.33
C ALA A 68 0.68 23.53 -26.42
N GLY A 69 -0.11 23.79 -25.38
CA GLY A 69 -0.65 22.78 -24.47
C GLY A 69 -1.49 21.73 -25.20
N GLN A 70 -2.36 22.15 -26.13
CA GLN A 70 -3.14 21.23 -26.96
C GLN A 70 -2.24 20.31 -27.80
N LYS A 71 -1.17 20.83 -28.42
CA LYS A 71 -0.22 20.00 -29.18
C LYS A 71 0.47 18.96 -28.30
N ILE A 72 0.79 19.31 -27.05
CA ILE A 72 1.39 18.39 -26.08
C ILE A 72 0.37 17.32 -25.68
N TYR A 73 -0.84 17.73 -25.34
CA TYR A 73 -1.93 16.85 -24.94
C TYR A 73 -2.20 15.75 -25.98
N LEU A 74 -2.36 16.16 -27.25
CA LEU A 74 -2.60 15.23 -28.35
C LEU A 74 -1.46 14.23 -28.56
N LYS A 75 -0.22 14.61 -28.25
CA LYS A 75 0.97 13.77 -28.44
C LYS A 75 1.28 12.85 -27.27
N ARG A 76 0.88 13.22 -26.05
CA ARG A 76 1.37 12.59 -24.81
C ARG A 76 0.28 12.11 -23.87
N CYS A 77 -0.88 12.77 -23.87
CA CYS A 77 -1.92 12.54 -22.87
C CYS A 77 -3.12 11.79 -23.45
N LEU A 78 -3.44 12.02 -24.72
CA LEU A 78 -4.64 11.51 -25.39
C LEU A 78 -4.78 9.99 -25.34
N ALA A 79 -3.66 9.26 -25.43
CA ALA A 79 -3.66 7.80 -25.47
C ALA A 79 -4.30 7.18 -24.22
N CYS A 80 -4.08 7.78 -23.04
CA CYS A 80 -4.69 7.31 -21.79
C CYS A 80 -5.91 8.14 -21.39
N HIS A 81 -5.86 9.47 -21.53
CA HIS A 81 -6.91 10.35 -21.02
C HIS A 81 -8.06 10.63 -21.98
N GLY A 82 -7.94 10.21 -23.24
CA GLY A 82 -8.96 10.43 -24.29
C GLY A 82 -8.97 11.85 -24.84
N LYS A 83 -9.90 12.15 -25.75
CA LYS A 83 -9.98 13.49 -26.40
C LYS A 83 -10.58 14.55 -25.47
N THR A 84 -11.47 14.13 -24.56
CA THR A 84 -12.19 15.01 -23.63
C THR A 84 -11.55 15.05 -22.25
N GLY A 85 -10.51 14.26 -21.99
CA GLY A 85 -9.91 14.14 -20.66
C GLY A 85 -10.73 13.32 -19.68
N ASN A 86 -11.54 12.38 -20.18
CA ASN A 86 -12.39 11.54 -19.34
C ASN A 86 -11.71 10.27 -18.81
N GLY A 87 -10.44 10.03 -19.17
CA GLY A 87 -9.79 8.75 -18.86
C GLY A 87 -10.22 7.61 -19.78
N ASP A 88 -10.80 7.95 -20.94
CA ASP A 88 -11.36 7.03 -21.94
C ASP A 88 -10.47 6.89 -23.19
N GLY A 89 -9.15 7.06 -23.01
CA GLY A 89 -8.19 6.87 -24.08
C GLY A 89 -8.07 5.39 -24.49
N PRO A 90 -7.63 5.09 -25.73
CA PRO A 90 -7.51 3.72 -26.23
C PRO A 90 -6.60 2.83 -25.36
N ASP A 91 -5.61 3.41 -24.68
CA ASP A 91 -4.64 2.69 -23.86
C ASP A 91 -5.05 2.67 -22.38
N ALA A 92 -6.17 3.32 -22.00
CA ALA A 92 -6.60 3.43 -20.60
C ALA A 92 -6.86 2.06 -19.97
N ALA A 93 -7.47 1.14 -20.73
CA ALA A 93 -7.84 -0.20 -20.26
C ALA A 93 -6.61 -1.07 -19.89
N ASP A 94 -5.44 -0.76 -20.45
CA ASP A 94 -4.22 -1.56 -20.25
C ASP A 94 -3.44 -1.16 -18.99
N LEU A 95 -3.80 -0.04 -18.32
CA LEU A 95 -3.06 0.49 -17.17
C LEU A 95 -3.32 -0.27 -15.86
N GLY A 96 -4.41 -1.04 -15.77
CA GLY A 96 -4.85 -1.65 -14.52
C GLY A 96 -5.28 -0.65 -13.43
N ILE A 97 -5.28 0.65 -13.75
CA ILE A 97 -5.78 1.77 -12.97
C ILE A 97 -6.54 2.72 -13.89
N ASP A 98 -7.59 3.35 -13.37
CA ASP A 98 -8.30 4.37 -14.13
C ASP A 98 -7.47 5.66 -14.18
N PRO A 99 -7.16 6.19 -15.38
CA PRO A 99 -6.55 7.51 -15.49
C PRO A 99 -7.44 8.57 -14.83
N ALA A 100 -6.80 9.59 -14.23
CA ALA A 100 -7.54 10.72 -13.70
C ALA A 100 -8.42 11.40 -14.78
N LYS A 101 -9.65 11.75 -14.40
CA LYS A 101 -10.59 12.49 -15.23
C LYS A 101 -10.22 13.97 -15.28
N LEU A 102 -9.28 14.34 -16.14
CA LEU A 102 -8.79 15.72 -16.30
C LEU A 102 -9.88 16.75 -16.62
N SER A 103 -11.05 16.32 -17.12
CA SER A 103 -12.21 17.19 -17.33
C SER A 103 -12.93 17.60 -16.03
N ASP A 104 -12.62 16.95 -14.90
CA ASP A 104 -13.24 17.23 -13.61
C ASP A 104 -12.92 18.68 -13.17
N PRO A 105 -13.94 19.51 -12.87
CA PRO A 105 -13.73 20.84 -12.29
C PRO A 105 -12.82 20.84 -11.06
N ALA A 106 -12.85 19.80 -10.22
CA ALA A 106 -12.01 19.70 -9.03
C ALA A 106 -10.52 19.64 -9.37
N ILE A 107 -10.13 18.90 -10.42
CA ILE A 107 -8.73 18.82 -10.87
C ILE A 107 -8.23 20.17 -11.41
N ARG A 108 -9.11 20.96 -12.04
CA ARG A 108 -8.76 22.29 -12.54
C ARG A 108 -8.52 23.34 -11.44
N LEU A 109 -8.88 23.02 -10.20
CA LEU A 109 -8.63 23.87 -9.04
C LEU A 109 -7.35 23.50 -8.28
N GLU A 110 -6.76 22.34 -8.60
CA GLU A 110 -5.47 21.95 -8.05
C GLU A 110 -4.37 22.89 -8.55
N THR A 111 -3.35 23.11 -7.72
CA THR A 111 -2.22 24.00 -8.03
C THR A 111 -1.22 23.31 -8.96
N ASP A 112 -0.46 24.09 -9.73
CA ASP A 112 0.53 23.57 -10.71
C ASP A 112 1.81 22.98 -10.07
N GLY A 113 1.88 22.94 -8.74
CA GLY A 113 2.92 22.38 -7.90
C GLY A 113 2.32 22.09 -6.53
#